data_AF-A0A962DGC7-F1
#
_entry.id   AF-A0A962DGC7-F1
#
_cell.length_a   1.000
_cell.length_b   1.000
_cell.length_c   1.000
_cell.angle_alpha   90.00
_cell.angle_beta   90.00
_cell.angle_gamma   90.00
#
_symmetry.space_group_name_H-M   'P 1'
#
loop_
_entity.id
_entity.type
_entity.pdbx_description
1 polymer ?
#
loop_
_entity_poly.entity_id
_entity_poly.type
_entity_poly.pdbx_seq_one_letter_code
_entity_poly.pdbx_strand_id
1 'polypeptide(L)' 'EYRDDRFIAALSLSSYKDNDLFYLARAVTPGEFTVPPSLVEDMYRPEIRAVGKADGQMVITEK' A
#
# COMPACT_ATOMS: atom_id res chain seq x y z
N GLU A 1 -0.93 -6.69 9.19
CA GLU A 1 -0.72 -8.05 8.67
C GLU A 1 0.21 -7.97 7.48
N TYR A 2 1.22 -8.85 7.45
CA TYR A 2 2.14 -8.98 6.32
C TYR A 2 1.74 -10.23 5.54
N ARG A 3 1.31 -10.04 4.30
CA ARG A 3 1.06 -11.11 3.35
C ARG A 3 2.09 -11.06 2.24
N ASP A 4 2.19 -12.14 1.48
CA ASP A 4 3.15 -12.26 0.39
C ASP A 4 2.92 -11.20 -0.72
N ASP A 5 1.67 -10.79 -0.93
CA ASP A 5 1.27 -9.86 -1.99
C ASP A 5 0.85 -8.47 -1.49
N ARG A 6 0.70 -8.26 -0.18
CA ARG A 6 0.19 -7.00 0.39
C ARG A 6 0.49 -6.80 1.87
N PHE A 7 0.52 -5.53 2.26
CA PHE A 7 0.51 -5.11 3.65
C PHE A 7 -0.87 -4.55 4.02
N ILE A 8 -1.43 -4.99 5.16
CA ILE A 8 -2.75 -4.58 5.64
C ILE A 8 -2.63 -3.99 7.04
N ALA A 9 -3.28 -2.86 7.30
CA ALA A 9 -3.42 -2.29 8.64
C ALA A 9 -4.88 -1.85 8.86
N ALA A 10 -5.41 -2.11 10.05
CA ALA A 10 -6.68 -1.55 10.49
C ALA A 10 -6.39 -0.34 11.37
N LEU A 11 -6.93 0.82 11.00
CA LEU A 11 -6.68 2.09 11.67
C LEU A 11 -7.99 2.69 12.17
N SER A 12 -7.97 3.26 13.37
CA SER A 12 -9.06 4.09 13.88
C SER A 12 -8.81 5.54 13.47
N LEU A 13 -9.32 5.93 12.30
CA LEU A 13 -9.14 7.28 11.78
C LEU A 13 -10.07 8.28 12.49
N SER A 14 -9.57 9.48 12.75
CA SER A 14 -10.36 10.60 13.28
C SER A 14 -10.21 11.81 12.39
N SER A 15 -11.29 12.57 12.20
CA SER A 15 -11.23 13.83 11.44
C SER A 15 -10.15 14.77 11.99
N TYR A 16 -9.50 15.49 11.08
CA TYR A 16 -8.46 16.50 11.39
C TYR A 16 -7.17 15.96 12.01
N LYS A 17 -6.89 14.66 11.85
CA LYS A 17 -5.58 14.07 12.19
C LYS A 17 -5.03 13.27 11.02
N ASP A 18 -3.80 13.58 10.65
CA ASP A 18 -3.04 12.77 9.70
C ASP A 18 -2.60 11.46 10.37
N ASN A 19 -2.56 10.39 9.59
CA ASN A 19 -2.17 9.07 10.04
C ASN A 19 -1.09 8.55 9.09
N ASP A 20 0.15 8.47 9.58
CA ASP A 20 1.29 7.98 8.80
C ASP A 20 1.51 6.49 9.06
N LEU A 21 1.67 5.72 7.99
CA LEU A 21 1.89 4.28 8.03
C LEU A 21 3.13 3.92 7.23
N PHE A 22 4.09 3.25 7.88
CA PHE A 22 5.33 2.82 7.27
C PHE A 22 5.48 1.29 7.35
N TYR A 23 6.09 0.70 6.34
CA TYR A 23 6.44 -0.72 6.31
C TYR A 23 7.80 -0.93 5.66
N LEU A 24 8.47 -2.03 6.00
CA LEU A 24 9.71 -2.45 5.38
C LEU A 24 9.43 -3.50 4.31
N ALA A 25 10.14 -3.40 3.19
CA ALA A 25 10.12 -4.36 2.10
C ALA A 25 11.55 -4.64 1.62
N ARG A 26 11.75 -5.80 0.99
CA ARG A 26 13.04 -6.22 0.42
C ARG A 26 12.83 -6.63 -1.03
N ALA A 27 13.63 -6.05 -1.94
CA ALA A 27 13.71 -6.50 -3.33
C ALA A 27 14.39 -7.88 -3.39
N VAL A 28 13.82 -8.82 -4.14
CA VAL A 28 14.30 -10.22 -4.19
C VAL A 28 14.58 -10.66 -5.62
N THR A 29 13.56 -10.73 -6.48
CA THR A 29 13.69 -11.24 -7.85
C THR A 29 13.93 -10.08 -8.82
N PRO A 30 15.00 -10.12 -9.64
CA PRO A 30 15.21 -9.13 -10.70
C PRO A 30 14.09 -9.13 -11.75
N GLY A 31 13.76 -7.94 -12.25
CA GLY A 31 12.71 -7.76 -13.27
C GLY A 31 12.02 -6.40 -13.21
N GLU A 32 11.07 -6.19 -14.11
CA GLU A 32 10.20 -5.01 -14.14
C GLU A 32 8.81 -5.36 -13.59
N PHE A 33 8.33 -4.56 -12.63
CA PHE A 33 7.08 -4.81 -11.93
C PHE A 33 6.22 -3.54 -11.87
N THR A 34 4.91 -3.70 -12.03
CA THR A 34 3.96 -2.61 -11.80
C THR A 34 3.69 -2.42 -10.32
N VAL A 35 3.84 -1.19 -9.83
CA VAL A 35 3.53 -0.81 -8.45
C VAL A 35 2.02 -0.56 -8.33
N PRO A 36 1.28 -1.35 -7.54
CA PRO A 36 -0.15 -1.13 -7.37
C PRO A 36 -0.40 0.17 -6.57
N PRO A 37 -1.52 0.87 -6.83
CA PRO A 37 -1.90 2.00 -6.00
C PRO A 37 -2.24 1.54 -4.57
N SER A 38 -2.08 2.44 -3.61
CA SER A 38 -2.58 2.22 -2.25
C SER A 38 -4.11 2.29 -2.21
N LEU A 39 -4.74 1.55 -1.28
CA LEU A 39 -6.19 1.54 -1.06
C LEU A 39 -6.48 1.74 0.43
N VAL A 40 -7.47 2.58 0.72
CA VAL A 40 -8.10 2.70 2.03
C VAL A 40 -9.61 2.65 1.87
N GLU A 41 -10.30 1.93 2.75
CA GLU A 41 -11.76 1.82 2.77
C GLU A 41 -12.28 1.73 4.21
N ASP A 42 -13.50 2.23 4.44
CA ASP A 42 -14.24 1.98 5.67
C ASP A 42 -14.85 0.56 5.60
N MET A 43 -14.56 -0.27 6.60
CA MET A 43 -14.98 -1.68 6.64
C MET A 43 -16.51 -1.87 6.67
N TYR A 44 -17.27 -0.88 7.11
CA TYR A 44 -18.73 -0.94 7.27
C TYR A 44 -19.49 -0.01 6.32
N ARG A 45 -18.79 0.93 5.68
CA ARG A 45 -19.32 1.88 4.69
C ARG A 45 -18.42 1.90 3.44
N PRO A 46 -18.44 0.85 2.59
CA PRO A 46 -17.49 0.67 1.49
C PRO A 46 -17.56 1.77 0.40
N GLU A 47 -18.64 2.56 0.37
CA GLU A 47 -18.73 3.77 -0.44
C GLU A 47 -17.72 4.85 -0.02
N ILE A 48 -17.25 4.82 1.24
CA ILE A 48 -16.18 5.66 1.76
C ILE A 48 -14.85 4.94 1.53
N ARG A 49 -14.21 5.27 0.41
CA ARG A 49 -12.90 4.71 0.04
C ARG A 49 -12.08 5.70 -0.76
N ALA A 50 -10.76 5.51 -0.76
CA ALA A 50 -9.84 6.25 -1.61
C ALA A 50 -8.79 5.32 -2.19
N VAL A 51 -8.42 5.59 -3.44
CA VAL A 51 -7.32 4.92 -4.14
C VAL A 51 -6.22 5.95 -4.36
N GLY A 52 -5.03 5.65 -3.88
CA GLY A 52 -3.85 6.50 -4.06
C GLY A 52 -3.36 6.51 -5.51
N LYS A 53 -2.37 7.37 -5.77
CA LYS A 53 -1.69 7.38 -7.06
C LYS A 53 -0.85 6.09 -7.19
N ALA A 54 -0.84 5.51 -8.39
CA ALA A 54 0.11 4.45 -8.71
C ALA A 54 1.48 5.07 -9.05
N ASP A 55 2.54 4.50 -8.48
CA ASP A 55 3.92 4.96 -8.71
C ASP A 55 4.52 4.47 -10.04
N GLY A 56 3.77 3.66 -10.80
CA GLY A 56 4.14 3.23 -12.15
C GLY A 56 4.92 1.91 -12.15
N GLN A 57 6.11 1.92 -12.77
CA GLN A 57 6.99 0.75 -12.92
C GLN A 57 8.14 0.83 -11.92
N MET A 58 8.47 -0.30 -11.31
CA MET A 58 9.64 -0.50 -10.47
C MET A 58 10.56 -1.54 -11.11
N VAL A 59 11.83 -1.19 -11.24
CA VAL A 59 12.86 -2.10 -11.77
C VAL A 59 13.69 -2.63 -10.61
N ILE A 60 13.73 -3.95 -10.45
CA ILE A 60 14.63 -4.63 -9.53
C ILE A 60 15.84 -5.09 -10.33
N THR A 61 17.01 -4.53 -10.03
CA THR A 61 18.28 -4.91 -10.65
C THR A 61 18.96 -6.01 -9.87
N GLU A 62 19.81 -6.79 -10.54
CA GLU A 62 20.80 -7.61 -9.85
C GLU A 62 21.78 -6.72 -9.07
N LYS A 63 22.41 -7.32 -8.06
CA LYS A 63 23.35 -6.63 -7.19
C LYS A 63 24.75 -6.59 -7.82
#